data_AF-A0A1S7S7E8-F1
#
_entry.id   AF-A0A1S7S7E8-F1
#
_cell.length_a   1.000
_cell.length_b   1.000
_cell.length_c   1.000
_cell.angle_alpha   90.00
_cell.angle_beta   90.00
_cell.angle_gamma   90.00
#
_symmetry.space_group_name_H-M   'P 1'
#
loop_
_entity.id
_entity.type
_entity.pdbx_description
1 polymer ?
#
loop_
_entity_poly.entity_id
_entity_poly.type
_entity_poly.pdbx_seq_one_letter_code
_entity_poly.pdbx_strand_id
1 'polypeptide(L)'
;MKSDSLWKTCEDCGKQFPVKAKSCPQCGKGGRRFTKLKWFGGGFVVLMIATAIFGSGESEKGAAAGNGTNAVPASAVKSAASLLPEQQASFIAAISDYKTRFESSGNELQQSVLRDERRMAILKAVDGQLRAEGWLGTLRKLETNSDGNAIVIVRVAPNIDLATWNNAMSDILHSTLIEKGTPIYAALVNMSVGDKVKVSGNFIRAEADGLFEQSITIRGAMTAPEFLFKFTDISK
;
A
#
# COMPACT_ATOMS: atom_id res chain seq x y z
N MET A 1 33.54 -22.52 46.74
CA MET A 1 33.12 -22.46 45.32
C MET A 1 33.05 -20.99 44.94
N LYS A 2 33.66 -20.55 43.83
CA LYS A 2 33.54 -19.17 43.35
C LYS A 2 32.30 -19.05 42.48
N SER A 3 31.47 -18.04 42.71
CA SER A 3 30.28 -17.73 41.92
C SER A 3 30.68 -16.78 40.80
N ASP A 4 30.57 -17.21 39.55
CA ASP A 4 30.83 -16.34 38.40
C ASP A 4 29.64 -15.39 38.18
N SER A 5 29.91 -14.09 38.08
CA SER A 5 28.86 -13.08 37.88
C SER A 5 28.25 -13.19 36.48
N LEU A 6 26.94 -13.45 36.40
CA LEU A 6 26.18 -13.57 35.14
C LEU A 6 26.06 -12.25 34.34
N TRP A 7 26.62 -11.16 34.86
CA TRP A 7 26.50 -9.79 34.37
C TRP A 7 27.88 -9.18 34.11
N LYS A 8 27.99 -8.38 33.05
CA LYS A 8 29.17 -7.57 32.72
C LYS A 8 28.76 -6.10 32.53
N THR A 9 29.63 -5.18 32.88
CA THR A 9 29.42 -3.74 32.67
C THR A 9 29.86 -3.35 31.25
N CYS A 10 29.12 -2.47 30.59
CA CYS A 10 29.53 -1.88 29.32
C CYS A 10 30.53 -0.74 29.55
N GLU A 11 31.68 -0.80 28.90
CA GLU A 11 32.74 0.22 29.01
C GLU A 11 32.31 1.58 28.43
N ASP A 12 31.41 1.59 27.43
CA ASP A 12 30.93 2.83 26.80
C ASP A 12 29.85 3.57 27.60
N CYS A 13 28.97 2.86 28.32
CA CYS A 13 27.78 3.46 28.95
C CYS A 13 27.57 3.10 30.42
N GLY A 14 28.47 2.32 31.02
CA GLY A 14 28.42 1.94 32.44
C GLY A 14 27.25 1.03 32.85
N LYS A 15 26.37 0.63 31.92
CA LYS A 15 25.21 -0.24 32.23
C LYS A 15 25.61 -1.71 32.26
N GLN A 16 25.06 -2.46 33.22
CA GLN A 16 25.23 -3.91 33.31
C GLN A 16 24.31 -4.64 32.31
N PHE A 17 24.81 -5.72 31.72
CA PHE A 17 24.07 -6.56 30.79
C PHE A 17 24.60 -8.02 30.79
N PRO A 18 23.84 -9.01 30.30
CA PRO A 18 24.23 -10.42 30.40
C PRO A 18 25.54 -10.73 29.65
N VAL A 19 26.41 -11.55 30.24
CA VAL A 19 27.68 -11.94 29.59
C VAL A 19 27.50 -12.56 28.20
N LYS A 20 26.37 -13.26 27.96
CA LYS A 20 26.02 -13.91 26.69
C LYS A 20 25.59 -12.95 25.56
N ALA A 21 25.30 -11.68 25.84
CA ALA A 21 24.88 -10.72 24.82
C ALA A 21 26.07 -10.28 23.94
N LYS A 22 25.86 -10.25 22.61
CA LYS A 22 26.85 -9.86 21.58
C LYS A 22 27.17 -8.35 21.60
N SER A 23 26.16 -7.54 21.89
CA SER A 23 26.24 -6.08 22.01
C SER A 23 25.55 -5.62 23.29
N CYS A 24 25.85 -4.40 23.75
CA CYS A 24 25.10 -3.79 24.83
C CYS A 24 23.68 -3.40 24.32
N PRO A 25 22.59 -3.87 24.93
CA PRO A 25 21.23 -3.55 24.48
C PRO A 25 20.83 -2.09 24.73
N GLN A 26 21.64 -1.32 25.47
CA GLN A 26 21.35 0.07 25.83
C GLN A 26 22.02 1.10 24.92
N CYS A 27 23.16 0.76 24.30
CA CYS A 27 23.92 1.67 23.43
C CYS A 27 24.32 1.06 22.07
N GLY A 28 23.90 -0.17 21.78
CA GLY A 28 24.13 -0.87 20.50
C GLY A 28 25.57 -1.33 20.24
N LYS A 29 26.57 -0.76 20.93
CA LYS A 29 27.99 -1.09 20.70
C LYS A 29 28.30 -2.56 21.01
N GLY A 30 28.99 -3.20 20.08
CA GLY A 30 29.37 -4.61 20.13
C GLY A 30 30.54 -4.85 21.08
N GLY A 31 30.38 -5.80 22.01
CA GLY A 31 31.50 -6.25 22.84
C GLY A 31 32.48 -7.03 21.99
N ARG A 32 33.66 -6.46 21.70
CA ARG A 32 34.66 -7.06 20.80
C ARG A 32 35.03 -8.49 21.24
N ARG A 33 34.65 -9.47 20.42
CA ARG A 33 35.42 -10.70 20.23
C ARG A 33 35.71 -10.86 18.74
N PHE A 34 36.97 -10.64 18.38
CA PHE A 34 37.49 -10.99 17.05
C PHE A 34 37.57 -12.50 16.93
N THR A 35 36.83 -13.08 15.99
CA THR A 35 37.09 -14.43 15.49
C THR A 35 37.37 -14.32 13.99
N LYS A 36 38.61 -14.60 13.58
CA LYS A 36 38.99 -14.56 12.16
C LYS A 36 38.33 -15.74 11.44
N LEU A 37 37.50 -15.46 10.44
CA LEU A 37 37.09 -16.46 9.46
C LEU A 37 37.27 -15.87 8.06
N LYS A 38 38.26 -16.38 7.32
CA LYS A 38 38.47 -16.05 5.90
C LYS A 38 37.57 -16.95 5.07
N TRP A 39 36.82 -16.39 4.14
CA TRP A 39 36.14 -17.15 3.09
C TRP A 39 36.70 -16.76 1.73
N PHE A 40 36.92 -17.75 0.86
CA PHE A 40 37.45 -17.62 -0.49
C PHE A 40 36.32 -17.74 -1.52
N GLY A 41 36.49 -17.08 -2.66
CA GLY A 41 35.55 -17.05 -3.80
C GLY A 41 35.45 -15.60 -4.31
N GLY A 42 35.87 -15.24 -5.53
CA GLY A 42 35.80 -16.02 -6.76
C GLY A 42 34.33 -16.04 -7.20
N GLY A 43 33.81 -15.13 -8.02
CA GLY A 43 34.46 -14.27 -8.99
C GLY A 43 33.96 -14.67 -10.38
N PHE A 44 33.07 -13.87 -10.97
CA PHE A 44 32.73 -13.98 -12.38
C PHE A 44 32.31 -12.61 -12.93
N VAL A 45 33.09 -12.12 -13.89
CA VAL A 45 32.74 -10.98 -14.74
C VAL A 45 31.91 -11.53 -15.89
N VAL A 46 30.74 -10.93 -16.17
CA VAL A 46 30.06 -11.12 -17.45
C VAL A 46 29.80 -9.75 -18.07
N LEU A 47 30.16 -9.67 -19.35
CA LEU A 47 30.36 -8.44 -20.11
C LEU A 47 29.04 -7.93 -20.70
N MET A 48 28.78 -6.63 -20.56
CA MET A 48 27.77 -5.93 -21.36
C MET A 48 28.19 -5.93 -22.84
N ILE A 49 27.35 -6.46 -23.73
CA ILE A 49 27.41 -6.12 -25.17
C ILE A 49 26.04 -5.63 -25.59
N ALA A 50 25.96 -4.33 -25.86
CA ALA A 50 24.83 -3.73 -26.53
C ALA A 50 24.95 -3.94 -28.04
N THR A 51 23.84 -4.22 -28.71
CA THR A 51 23.71 -4.08 -30.17
C THR A 51 22.48 -3.23 -30.46
N ALA A 52 22.72 -2.08 -31.09
CA ALA A 52 21.67 -1.20 -31.58
C ALA A 52 21.13 -1.69 -32.93
N ILE A 53 19.83 -1.53 -33.17
CA ILE A 53 19.23 -1.64 -34.51
C ILE A 53 18.42 -0.36 -34.76
N PHE A 54 18.52 0.13 -36.00
CA PHE A 54 18.05 1.42 -36.51
C PHE A 54 16.55 1.47 -36.83
N GLY A 55 16.03 2.70 -36.95
CA GLY A 55 14.70 3.07 -37.49
C GLY A 55 14.21 4.36 -36.81
N SER A 56 14.51 5.57 -37.31
CA SER A 56 13.93 6.22 -38.51
C SER A 56 12.40 6.19 -38.44
N GLY A 57 11.71 7.30 -38.16
CA GLY A 57 11.42 8.37 -39.13
C GLY A 57 10.18 7.92 -39.95
N GLU A 58 9.00 8.53 -39.84
CA GLU A 58 8.69 9.94 -40.12
C GLU A 58 7.53 10.48 -39.25
N SER A 59 7.27 11.79 -39.29
CA SER A 59 6.05 12.42 -38.76
C SER A 59 5.20 12.98 -39.90
N GLU A 60 3.88 12.78 -39.89
CA GLU A 60 2.95 13.61 -40.67
C GLU A 60 1.70 14.01 -39.89
N LYS A 61 1.12 15.15 -40.29
CA LYS A 61 0.26 16.01 -39.46
C LYS A 61 -0.69 16.83 -40.34
N GLY A 62 -1.99 16.81 -40.05
CA GLY A 62 -3.04 17.59 -40.72
C GLY A 62 -4.37 16.81 -40.72
N ALA A 63 -5.56 17.28 -40.33
CA ALA A 63 -6.18 18.62 -40.39
C ALA A 63 -6.35 19.12 -41.84
N ALA A 64 -7.50 19.60 -42.33
CA ALA A 64 -8.86 19.74 -41.77
C ALA A 64 -9.88 19.69 -42.96
N ALA A 65 -11.20 19.95 -42.89
CA ALA A 65 -12.09 20.51 -41.86
C ALA A 65 -13.56 20.06 -42.11
N GLY A 66 -14.51 20.44 -41.23
CA GLY A 66 -15.96 20.31 -41.46
C GLY A 66 -16.74 21.31 -40.61
N ASN A 67 -17.37 22.30 -41.26
CA ASN A 67 -18.01 23.45 -40.60
C ASN A 67 -19.44 23.10 -40.13
N GLY A 68 -19.84 23.57 -38.94
CA GLY A 68 -21.12 23.19 -38.34
C GLY A 68 -21.48 24.01 -37.09
N THR A 69 -21.78 25.29 -37.27
CA THR A 69 -22.29 26.16 -36.20
C THR A 69 -23.68 25.73 -35.74
N ASN A 70 -23.77 25.12 -34.56
CA ASN A 70 -25.02 25.01 -33.80
C ASN A 70 -24.75 25.42 -32.34
N ALA A 71 -25.24 26.61 -31.97
CA ALA A 71 -25.16 27.13 -30.61
C ALA A 71 -26.20 26.45 -29.71
N VAL A 72 -25.86 25.25 -29.22
CA VAL A 72 -26.62 24.53 -28.19
C VAL A 72 -26.32 25.19 -26.82
N PRO A 73 -27.29 25.32 -25.89
CA PRO A 73 -27.11 26.15 -24.69
C PRO A 73 -25.95 25.69 -23.80
N ALA A 74 -25.15 26.64 -23.33
CA ALA A 74 -23.96 26.43 -22.48
C ALA A 74 -24.26 25.89 -21.06
N SER A 75 -25.48 25.35 -20.83
CA SER A 75 -25.94 24.80 -19.56
C SER A 75 -26.09 23.27 -19.56
N ALA A 76 -25.79 22.59 -20.68
CA ALA A 76 -25.84 21.12 -20.80
C ALA A 76 -24.44 20.45 -20.87
N VAL A 77 -23.35 21.23 -20.83
CA VAL A 77 -21.95 20.75 -20.96
C VAL A 77 -21.20 20.81 -19.61
N LYS A 78 -21.94 20.98 -18.52
CA LYS A 78 -21.45 21.04 -17.13
C LYS A 78 -22.38 20.12 -16.31
N SER A 79 -22.09 18.85 -16.09
CA SER A 79 -20.76 18.25 -15.93
C SER A 79 -20.77 16.73 -16.17
N ALA A 80 -19.98 16.24 -17.12
CA ALA A 80 -19.48 14.86 -17.13
C ALA A 80 -18.18 14.71 -16.30
N ALA A 81 -17.89 15.67 -15.43
CA ALA A 81 -16.64 15.74 -14.66
C ALA A 81 -16.78 15.03 -13.31
N SER A 82 -16.73 13.71 -13.37
CA SER A 82 -15.75 12.90 -12.62
C SER A 82 -15.97 11.44 -13.01
N LEU A 83 -14.95 10.76 -13.52
CA LEU A 83 -15.04 9.32 -13.78
C LEU A 83 -15.10 8.50 -12.48
N LEU A 84 -14.83 9.12 -11.32
CA LEU A 84 -14.87 8.49 -10.00
C LEU A 84 -15.92 9.17 -9.11
N PRO A 85 -16.56 8.44 -8.17
CA PRO A 85 -17.32 9.06 -7.08
C PRO A 85 -16.50 10.15 -6.36
N GLU A 86 -17.14 11.25 -5.97
CA GLU A 86 -16.49 12.41 -5.34
C GLU A 86 -15.71 12.04 -4.07
N GLN A 87 -16.30 11.16 -3.24
CA GLN A 87 -15.67 10.60 -2.05
C GLN A 87 -14.39 9.82 -2.37
N GLN A 88 -14.42 8.99 -3.43
CA GLN A 88 -13.25 8.24 -3.90
C GLN A 88 -12.15 9.20 -4.40
N ALA A 89 -12.51 10.18 -5.22
CA ALA A 89 -11.56 11.17 -5.73
C ALA A 89 -10.89 11.95 -4.59
N SER A 90 -11.67 12.35 -3.58
CA SER A 90 -11.18 13.04 -2.38
C SER A 90 -10.22 12.18 -1.55
N PHE A 91 -10.53 10.90 -1.38
CA PHE A 91 -9.69 9.93 -0.68
C PHE A 91 -8.34 9.70 -1.39
N ILE A 92 -8.38 9.49 -2.70
CA ILE A 92 -7.18 9.32 -3.54
C ILE A 92 -6.32 10.59 -3.51
N ALA A 93 -6.93 11.76 -3.60
CA ALA A 93 -6.25 13.05 -3.56
C ALA A 93 -5.52 13.26 -2.22
N ALA A 94 -6.19 12.98 -1.09
CA ALA A 94 -5.58 13.06 0.23
C ALA A 94 -4.34 12.14 0.34
N ILE A 95 -4.45 10.87 -0.03
CA ILE A 95 -3.30 9.94 0.04
C ILE A 95 -2.16 10.40 -0.88
N SER A 96 -2.47 10.90 -2.08
CA SER A 96 -1.49 11.33 -3.08
C SER A 96 -0.71 12.59 -2.69
N ASP A 97 -1.38 13.58 -2.08
CA ASP A 97 -0.72 14.76 -1.51
C ASP A 97 0.28 14.37 -0.41
N TYR A 98 -0.21 13.63 0.60
CA TYR A 98 0.61 13.24 1.74
C TYR A 98 1.74 12.28 1.36
N LYS A 99 1.57 11.43 0.34
CA LYS A 99 2.67 10.67 -0.26
C LYS A 99 3.76 11.60 -0.78
N THR A 100 3.39 12.57 -1.61
CA THR A 100 4.34 13.51 -2.24
C THR A 100 5.10 14.31 -1.18
N ARG A 101 4.39 14.83 -0.17
CA ARG A 101 4.98 15.55 0.96
C ARG A 101 5.89 14.65 1.79
N PHE A 102 5.49 13.40 2.04
CA PHE A 102 6.30 12.41 2.77
C PHE A 102 7.60 12.06 2.02
N GLU A 103 7.53 11.84 0.70
CA GLU A 103 8.70 11.56 -0.15
C GLU A 103 9.68 12.76 -0.20
N SER A 104 9.17 14.00 -0.05
CA SER A 104 9.98 15.23 0.02
C SER A 104 10.52 15.58 1.42
N SER A 105 10.15 14.83 2.46
CA SER A 105 10.51 15.15 3.85
C SER A 105 12.00 14.96 4.14
N GLY A 106 12.57 15.84 4.98
CA GLY A 106 13.99 15.83 5.33
C GLY A 106 14.37 14.95 6.52
N ASN A 107 13.40 14.50 7.34
CA ASN A 107 13.65 13.64 8.51
C ASN A 107 12.40 12.90 9.00
N GLU A 108 12.60 11.92 9.90
CA GLU A 108 11.54 11.06 10.46
C GLU A 108 10.50 11.82 11.31
N LEU A 109 10.87 12.95 11.93
CA LEU A 109 9.92 13.74 12.72
C LEU A 109 8.88 14.42 11.81
N GLN A 110 9.32 14.97 10.68
CA GLN A 110 8.42 15.47 9.64
C GLN A 110 7.54 14.35 9.06
N GLN A 111 8.10 13.16 8.86
CA GLN A 111 7.35 11.98 8.38
C GLN A 111 6.24 11.55 9.35
N SER A 112 6.51 11.57 10.66
CA SER A 112 5.50 11.28 11.68
C SER A 112 4.33 12.28 11.63
N VAL A 113 4.64 13.58 11.61
CA VAL A 113 3.61 14.65 11.53
C VAL A 113 2.78 14.51 10.25
N LEU A 114 3.41 14.21 9.11
CA LEU A 114 2.70 14.01 7.85
C LEU A 114 1.77 12.77 7.87
N ARG A 115 2.09 11.72 8.65
CA ARG A 115 1.18 10.58 8.84
C ARG A 115 -0.05 10.99 9.66
N ASP A 116 0.15 11.74 10.75
CA ASP A 116 -0.93 12.24 11.60
C ASP A 116 -1.87 13.20 10.86
N GLU A 117 -1.31 14.10 10.06
CA GLU A 117 -2.07 14.99 9.17
C GLU A 117 -2.85 14.21 8.11
N ARG A 118 -2.20 13.23 7.46
CA ARG A 118 -2.85 12.36 6.46
C ARG A 118 -4.03 11.61 7.04
N ARG A 119 -3.90 11.04 8.24
CA ARG A 119 -4.99 10.36 8.95
C ARG A 119 -6.23 11.26 9.05
N MET A 120 -6.06 12.52 9.44
CA MET A 120 -7.17 13.47 9.53
C MET A 120 -7.78 13.76 8.16
N ALA A 121 -6.96 13.92 7.12
CA ALA A 121 -7.43 14.13 5.76
C ALA A 121 -8.20 12.93 5.19
N ILE A 122 -7.73 11.70 5.42
CA ILE A 122 -8.40 10.46 5.04
C ILE A 122 -9.75 10.31 5.74
N LEU A 123 -9.79 10.48 7.08
CA LEU A 123 -11.03 10.38 7.85
C LEU A 123 -12.08 11.41 7.41
N LYS A 124 -11.65 12.62 7.06
CA LYS A 124 -12.51 13.64 6.44
C LYS A 124 -13.00 13.22 5.05
N ALA A 125 -12.15 12.62 4.22
CA ALA A 125 -12.51 12.21 2.86
C ALA A 125 -13.54 11.06 2.83
N VAL A 126 -13.57 10.19 3.84
CA VAL A 126 -14.60 9.12 3.99
C VAL A 126 -15.78 9.54 4.88
N ASP A 127 -15.96 10.85 5.09
CA ASP A 127 -17.05 11.48 5.87
C ASP A 127 -17.22 10.93 7.31
N GLY A 128 -16.18 10.33 7.88
CA GLY A 128 -16.26 9.58 9.14
C GLY A 128 -17.17 8.35 9.13
N GLN A 129 -17.94 8.09 8.06
CA GLN A 129 -18.84 6.94 7.89
C GLN A 129 -18.09 5.63 7.70
N LEU A 130 -16.79 5.70 7.36
CA LEU A 130 -15.92 4.55 7.11
C LEU A 130 -16.46 3.62 6.02
N ARG A 131 -17.18 4.18 5.04
CA ARG A 131 -17.83 3.44 3.97
C ARG A 131 -17.42 3.98 2.60
N ALA A 132 -17.25 3.07 1.65
CA ALA A 132 -17.11 3.37 0.24
C ALA A 132 -18.32 2.79 -0.51
N GLU A 133 -18.96 3.60 -1.36
CA GLU A 133 -20.11 3.20 -2.17
C GLU A 133 -19.82 3.42 -3.65
N GLY A 134 -19.91 2.36 -4.45
CA GLY A 134 -19.74 2.43 -5.90
C GLY A 134 -18.35 2.87 -6.39
N TRP A 135 -17.30 2.68 -5.58
CA TRP A 135 -15.94 3.07 -5.94
C TRP A 135 -15.41 2.20 -7.09
N LEU A 136 -14.73 2.81 -8.06
CA LEU A 136 -14.17 2.12 -9.21
C LEU A 136 -12.74 1.68 -8.96
N GLY A 137 -12.39 0.48 -9.42
CA GLY A 137 -11.05 -0.07 -9.25
C GLY A 137 -10.69 -1.09 -10.32
N THR A 138 -9.57 -1.77 -10.08
CA THR A 138 -9.09 -2.89 -10.89
C THR A 138 -8.76 -4.05 -9.97
N LEU A 139 -9.30 -5.24 -10.24
CA LEU A 139 -9.04 -6.43 -9.46
C LEU A 139 -7.55 -6.82 -9.61
N ARG A 140 -6.79 -6.75 -8.51
CA ARG A 140 -5.33 -7.03 -8.48
C ARG A 140 -5.02 -8.43 -8.01
N LYS A 141 -5.87 -8.99 -7.15
CA LYS A 141 -5.71 -10.31 -6.57
C LYS A 141 -7.09 -10.93 -6.38
N LEU A 142 -7.21 -12.18 -6.82
CA LEU A 142 -8.34 -13.05 -6.58
C LEU A 142 -7.77 -14.47 -6.46
N GLU A 143 -7.74 -14.99 -5.25
CA GLU A 143 -7.34 -16.36 -4.92
C GLU A 143 -8.17 -16.86 -3.74
N THR A 144 -7.95 -18.08 -3.27
CA THR A 144 -8.58 -18.60 -2.06
C THR A 144 -7.56 -18.94 -0.98
N ASN A 145 -7.93 -18.75 0.28
CA ASN A 145 -7.17 -19.25 1.43
C ASN A 145 -7.32 -20.80 1.57
N SER A 146 -6.72 -21.39 2.61
CA SER A 146 -6.79 -22.83 2.91
C SER A 146 -8.22 -23.38 3.09
N ASP A 147 -9.12 -22.53 3.56
CA ASP A 147 -10.52 -22.88 3.86
C ASP A 147 -11.40 -22.70 2.60
N GLY A 148 -10.82 -22.06 1.59
CA GLY A 148 -11.40 -21.71 0.31
C GLY A 148 -12.19 -20.42 0.30
N ASN A 149 -12.08 -19.58 1.33
CA ASN A 149 -12.64 -18.23 1.32
C ASN A 149 -11.78 -17.36 0.40
N ALA A 150 -12.41 -16.46 -0.37
CA ALA A 150 -11.73 -15.64 -1.34
C ALA A 150 -10.93 -14.51 -0.68
N ILE A 151 -9.68 -14.36 -1.11
CA ILE A 151 -8.76 -13.27 -0.80
C ILE A 151 -8.82 -12.31 -1.97
N VAL A 152 -9.21 -11.07 -1.72
CA VAL A 152 -9.42 -10.05 -2.75
C VAL A 152 -8.58 -8.81 -2.47
N ILE A 153 -7.93 -8.30 -3.52
CA ILE A 153 -7.30 -6.97 -3.53
C ILE A 153 -7.81 -6.21 -4.75
N VAL A 154 -8.34 -5.01 -4.52
CA VAL A 154 -8.84 -4.09 -5.56
C VAL A 154 -8.07 -2.78 -5.51
N ARG A 155 -7.42 -2.43 -6.63
CA ARG A 155 -6.69 -1.18 -6.77
C ARG A 155 -7.60 -0.04 -7.19
N VAL A 156 -7.75 0.96 -6.33
CA VAL A 156 -8.61 2.12 -6.57
C VAL A 156 -7.86 3.32 -7.17
N ALA A 157 -6.52 3.33 -7.05
CA ALA A 157 -5.62 4.29 -7.69
C ALA A 157 -4.17 3.72 -7.75
N PRO A 158 -3.23 4.35 -8.47
CA PRO A 158 -1.83 3.92 -8.44
C PRO A 158 -1.29 3.80 -7.01
N ASN A 159 -0.90 2.59 -6.62
CA ASN A 159 -0.42 2.22 -5.28
C ASN A 159 -1.43 2.43 -4.13
N ILE A 160 -2.74 2.45 -4.38
CA ILE A 160 -3.76 2.48 -3.32
C ILE A 160 -4.68 1.28 -3.50
N ASP A 161 -4.59 0.34 -2.55
CA ASP A 161 -5.30 -0.92 -2.58
C ASP A 161 -6.31 -1.05 -1.42
N LEU A 162 -7.46 -1.65 -1.72
CA LEU A 162 -8.43 -2.15 -0.76
C LEU A 162 -8.28 -3.68 -0.71
N ALA A 163 -8.05 -4.26 0.45
CA ALA A 163 -7.72 -5.67 0.60
C ALA A 163 -8.53 -6.36 1.70
N THR A 164 -8.78 -7.66 1.52
CA THR A 164 -9.17 -8.54 2.61
C THR A 164 -7.92 -9.00 3.37
N TRP A 165 -8.10 -9.61 4.55
CA TRP A 165 -7.06 -10.49 5.09
C TRP A 165 -6.75 -11.65 4.13
N ASN A 166 -5.59 -12.29 4.33
CA ASN A 166 -5.14 -13.43 3.53
C ASN A 166 -5.27 -14.79 4.26
N ASN A 167 -5.72 -14.80 5.51
CA ASN A 167 -5.83 -16.00 6.35
C ASN A 167 -6.92 -15.82 7.41
N ALA A 168 -7.59 -16.91 7.80
CA ALA A 168 -8.72 -16.83 8.73
C ALA A 168 -8.33 -16.39 10.14
N MET A 169 -7.12 -16.74 10.62
CA MET A 169 -6.65 -16.41 11.98
C MET A 169 -6.53 -14.90 12.21
N SER A 170 -6.02 -14.15 11.22
CA SER A 170 -5.98 -12.67 11.27
C SER A 170 -7.36 -12.03 11.06
N ASP A 171 -8.27 -12.73 10.38
CA ASP A 171 -9.59 -12.21 10.01
C ASP A 171 -10.66 -12.37 11.10
N ILE A 172 -10.40 -13.12 12.17
CA ILE A 172 -11.35 -13.41 13.27
C ILE A 172 -12.10 -12.16 13.78
N LEU A 173 -11.41 -11.02 13.87
CA LEU A 173 -11.98 -9.78 14.40
C LEU A 173 -12.66 -8.88 13.37
N HIS A 174 -12.47 -9.14 12.08
CA HIS A 174 -12.82 -8.22 10.99
C HIS A 174 -13.81 -8.84 9.97
N SER A 175 -13.72 -10.15 9.75
CA SER A 175 -14.55 -10.93 8.82
C SER A 175 -14.62 -10.25 7.44
N THR A 176 -13.46 -10.08 6.83
CA THR A 176 -13.20 -9.46 5.52
C THR A 176 -13.04 -10.49 4.41
N LEU A 177 -12.60 -11.71 4.74
CA LEU A 177 -12.53 -12.81 3.79
C LEU A 177 -13.92 -13.09 3.21
N ILE A 178 -13.98 -13.33 1.90
CA ILE A 178 -15.25 -13.53 1.21
C ILE A 178 -15.61 -15.01 1.26
N GLU A 179 -16.64 -15.33 2.05
CA GLU A 179 -17.06 -16.72 2.30
C GLU A 179 -17.73 -17.37 1.08
N LYS A 180 -17.49 -18.67 0.90
CA LYS A 180 -18.17 -19.48 -0.12
C LYS A 180 -19.70 -19.43 0.04
N GLY A 181 -20.41 -19.45 -1.09
CA GLY A 181 -21.88 -19.43 -1.11
C GLY A 181 -22.51 -18.05 -0.89
N THR A 182 -21.72 -17.01 -0.59
CA THR A 182 -22.21 -15.63 -0.56
C THR A 182 -22.44 -15.08 -1.98
N PRO A 183 -23.35 -14.11 -2.18
CA PRO A 183 -23.57 -13.48 -3.49
C PRO A 183 -22.31 -12.82 -4.07
N ILE A 184 -21.50 -12.21 -3.21
CA ILE A 184 -20.22 -11.59 -3.58
C ILE A 184 -19.19 -12.64 -4.02
N TYR A 185 -19.12 -13.82 -3.39
CA TYR A 185 -18.29 -14.93 -3.88
C TYR A 185 -18.77 -15.40 -5.27
N ALA A 186 -20.08 -15.55 -5.45
CA ALA A 186 -20.65 -15.96 -6.73
C ALA A 186 -20.36 -14.96 -7.87
N ALA A 187 -20.35 -13.66 -7.58
CA ALA A 187 -19.93 -12.63 -8.55
C ALA A 187 -18.45 -12.80 -8.95
N LEU A 188 -17.57 -13.07 -7.97
CA LEU A 188 -16.12 -13.22 -8.19
C LEU A 188 -15.73 -14.45 -9.04
N VAL A 189 -16.54 -15.52 -9.04
CA VAL A 189 -16.25 -16.75 -9.82
C VAL A 189 -16.04 -16.48 -11.32
N ASN A 190 -16.69 -15.44 -11.87
CA ASN A 190 -16.58 -15.05 -13.28
C ASN A 190 -15.69 -13.80 -13.49
N MET A 191 -14.81 -13.52 -12.53
CA MET A 191 -13.82 -12.43 -12.59
C MET A 191 -12.39 -12.95 -12.66
N SER A 192 -11.50 -12.08 -13.14
CA SER A 192 -10.08 -12.33 -13.37
C SER A 192 -9.27 -11.12 -12.95
N VAL A 193 -8.03 -11.34 -12.51
CA VAL A 193 -7.09 -10.25 -12.23
C VAL A 193 -6.89 -9.40 -13.50
N GLY A 194 -7.02 -8.08 -13.36
CA GLY A 194 -7.03 -7.11 -14.45
C GLY A 194 -8.41 -6.55 -14.79
N ASP A 195 -9.49 -7.21 -14.37
CA ASP A 195 -10.86 -6.72 -14.58
C ASP A 195 -11.09 -5.35 -13.91
N LYS A 196 -11.81 -4.48 -14.60
CA LYS A 196 -12.39 -3.28 -14.00
C LYS A 196 -13.59 -3.69 -13.17
N VAL A 197 -13.68 -3.12 -11.97
CA VAL A 197 -14.73 -3.44 -11.00
C VAL A 197 -15.25 -2.18 -10.33
N LYS A 198 -16.52 -2.21 -9.96
CA LYS A 198 -17.16 -1.29 -9.02
C LYS A 198 -17.33 -2.03 -7.70
N VAL A 199 -16.96 -1.40 -6.59
CA VAL A 199 -16.97 -2.01 -5.26
C VAL A 199 -17.68 -1.13 -4.24
N SER A 200 -18.33 -1.77 -3.27
CA SER A 200 -18.85 -1.11 -2.08
C SER A 200 -18.48 -1.91 -0.84
N GLY A 201 -18.37 -1.24 0.31
CA GLY A 201 -18.03 -1.89 1.57
C GLY A 201 -17.56 -0.92 2.64
N ASN A 202 -16.98 -1.47 3.70
CA ASN A 202 -16.62 -0.73 4.90
C ASN A 202 -15.12 -0.83 5.19
N PHE A 203 -14.51 0.30 5.50
CA PHE A 203 -13.16 0.36 6.06
C PHE A 203 -13.19 -0.06 7.53
N ILE A 204 -12.15 -0.77 7.96
CA ILE A 204 -11.92 -1.02 9.39
C ILE A 204 -11.26 0.21 10.00
N ARG A 205 -11.72 0.67 11.17
CA ARG A 205 -11.12 1.81 11.90
C ARG A 205 -9.82 1.38 12.59
N ALA A 206 -8.80 2.22 12.57
CA ALA A 206 -7.60 2.06 13.38
C ALA A 206 -7.07 3.40 13.90
N GLU A 207 -6.27 3.39 14.97
CA GLU A 207 -5.80 4.63 15.61
C GLU A 207 -4.72 5.35 14.79
N ALA A 208 -3.75 4.59 14.24
CA ALA A 208 -2.54 5.11 13.61
C ALA A 208 -2.78 5.87 12.30
N ASP A 209 -3.62 5.35 11.41
CA ASP A 209 -3.93 5.97 10.11
C ASP A 209 -5.42 6.31 9.95
N GLY A 210 -6.22 6.15 11.02
CA GLY A 210 -7.67 6.36 11.02
C GLY A 210 -8.42 5.16 10.45
N LEU A 211 -7.88 4.58 9.37
CA LEU A 211 -8.27 3.32 8.77
C LEU A 211 -7.19 2.27 9.05
N PHE A 212 -7.57 0.99 9.09
CA PHE A 212 -6.63 -0.11 9.29
C PHE A 212 -5.79 -0.31 8.03
N GLU A 213 -4.50 -0.01 8.13
CA GLU A 213 -3.52 -0.11 7.06
C GLU A 213 -2.56 -1.27 7.38
N GLN A 214 -2.24 -2.08 6.36
CA GLN A 214 -1.59 -3.39 6.53
C GLN A 214 -0.06 -3.36 6.42
N SER A 215 0.55 -2.21 6.10
CA SER A 215 2.00 -2.11 5.93
C SER A 215 2.77 -2.17 7.25
N ILE A 216 3.85 -2.94 7.25
CA ILE A 216 4.77 -3.08 8.41
C ILE A 216 5.56 -1.79 8.69
N THR A 217 5.75 -0.92 7.68
CA THR A 217 6.58 0.29 7.79
C THR A 217 5.80 1.54 7.45
N ILE A 218 6.16 2.66 8.08
CA ILE A 218 5.61 3.99 7.76
C ILE A 218 5.79 4.35 6.27
N ARG A 219 6.91 3.95 5.64
CA ARG A 219 7.13 4.18 4.20
C ARG A 219 6.13 3.39 3.35
N GLY A 220 5.88 2.12 3.67
CA GLY A 220 4.83 1.32 3.00
C GLY A 220 3.48 2.01 3.14
N ALA A 221 3.08 2.29 4.39
CA ALA A 221 1.83 2.95 4.71
C ALA A 221 1.65 4.28 3.96
N MET A 222 2.71 5.09 3.84
CA MET A 222 2.64 6.44 3.24
C MET A 222 2.78 6.47 1.70
N THR A 223 3.38 5.45 1.07
CA THR A 223 3.69 5.47 -0.38
C THR A 223 2.96 4.42 -1.22
N ALA A 224 2.48 3.34 -0.59
CA ALA A 224 1.73 2.27 -1.20
C ALA A 224 0.77 1.59 -0.18
N PRO A 225 -0.19 2.32 0.41
CA PRO A 225 -1.07 1.77 1.43
C PRO A 225 -1.96 0.63 0.92
N GLU A 226 -2.09 -0.39 1.77
CA GLU A 226 -3.07 -1.47 1.65
C GLU A 226 -4.06 -1.34 2.80
N PHE A 227 -5.29 -0.91 2.50
CA PHE A 227 -6.32 -0.72 3.51
C PHE A 227 -7.18 -1.97 3.66
N LEU A 228 -7.31 -2.44 4.90
CA LEU A 228 -8.17 -3.56 5.24
C LEU A 228 -9.64 -3.15 5.07
N PHE A 229 -10.35 -3.89 4.24
CA PHE A 229 -11.65 -3.51 3.72
C PHE A 229 -12.62 -4.70 3.69
N LYS A 230 -13.82 -4.50 4.24
CA LYS A 230 -14.90 -5.47 4.21
C LYS A 230 -15.83 -5.15 3.04
N PHE A 231 -15.60 -5.83 1.92
CA PHE A 231 -16.45 -5.73 0.73
C PHE A 231 -17.88 -6.22 1.03
N THR A 232 -18.87 -5.45 0.57
CA THR A 232 -20.30 -5.81 0.60
C THR A 232 -20.88 -5.98 -0.80
N ASP A 233 -20.26 -5.36 -1.82
CA ASP A 233 -20.58 -5.54 -3.23
C ASP A 233 -19.29 -5.48 -4.08
N ILE A 234 -19.21 -6.32 -5.10
CA ILE A 234 -18.20 -6.27 -6.17
C ILE A 234 -18.90 -6.64 -7.48
N SER A 235 -18.91 -5.72 -8.44
CA SER A 235 -19.53 -5.87 -9.76
C SER A 235 -18.56 -5.43 -10.87
N LYS A 236 -18.80 -5.88 -12.11
CA LYS A 236 -18.14 -5.39 -13.32
C LYS A 236 -18.90 -4.20 -13.91
#